data_AF-A0A4P6ZG41-F1
#
_entry.id   AF-A0A4P6ZG41-F1
#
_cell.length_a   1.000
_cell.length_b   1.000
_cell.length_c   1.000
_cell.angle_alpha   90.00
_cell.angle_beta   90.00
_cell.angle_gamma   90.00
#
_symmetry.space_group_name_H-M   'P 1'
#
loop_
_entity.id
_entity.type
_entity.pdbx_description
1 polymer ?
#
loop_
_entity_poly.entity_id
_entity_poly.type
_entity_poly.pdbx_seq_one_letter_code
_entity_poly.pdbx_strand_id
1 'polypeptide(L)'
;MKQKEPSELSDQELLQEVQKIKSSLIVNAVLCGIMIGVATYSTVKNGLGILTFFPLFFIPVFTKNRARKKAVENQLKERNLV
;
A
#
# COMPACT_ATOMS: atom_id res chain seq x y z
N MET A 1 -3.21 -10.18 -14.32
CA MET A 1 -2.09 -9.36 -14.84
C MET A 1 -0.81 -9.91 -14.23
N LYS A 2 0.12 -10.40 -15.05
CA LYS A 2 1.45 -10.84 -14.60
C LYS A 2 2.19 -9.57 -14.15
N GLN A 3 2.46 -9.43 -12.85
CA GLN A 3 3.29 -8.31 -12.38
C GLN A 3 4.67 -8.56 -12.98
N LYS A 4 5.13 -7.67 -13.87
CA LYS A 4 6.52 -7.69 -14.36
C LYS A 4 7.43 -7.61 -13.15
N GLU A 5 8.47 -8.43 -13.13
CA GLU A 5 9.45 -8.38 -12.06
C GLU A 5 10.12 -6.99 -12.08
N PRO A 6 10.41 -6.38 -10.93
CA PRO A 6 11.11 -5.09 -10.88
C PRO A 6 12.46 -5.10 -11.63
N SER A 7 13.03 -6.29 -11.85
CA SER A 7 14.23 -6.56 -12.64
C SER A 7 14.05 -6.40 -14.15
N GLU A 8 12.81 -6.52 -14.67
CA GLU A 8 12.48 -6.43 -16.09
C GLU A 8 12.12 -4.99 -16.54
N LEU A 9 12.05 -4.04 -15.60
CA LEU A 9 11.75 -2.64 -15.88
C LEU A 9 13.03 -1.87 -16.27
N SER A 10 12.88 -0.96 -17.23
CA SER A 10 13.91 0.03 -17.58
C SER A 10 14.14 1.01 -16.42
N ASP A 11 15.32 1.64 -16.33
CA ASP A 11 15.65 2.57 -15.24
C ASP A 11 14.65 3.74 -15.14
N GLN A 12 14.12 4.22 -16.27
CA GLN A 12 13.06 5.22 -16.29
C GLN A 12 11.72 4.69 -15.75
N GLU A 13 11.37 3.44 -16.08
CA GLU A 13 10.14 2.82 -15.60
C GLU A 13 10.23 2.48 -14.10
N LEU A 14 11.41 2.08 -13.61
CA LEU A 14 11.71 1.87 -12.19
C LEU A 14 11.51 3.15 -11.37
N LEU A 15 12.02 4.30 -11.85
CA LEU A 15 11.82 5.58 -11.17
C LEU A 15 10.34 6.01 -11.16
N GLN A 16 9.61 5.80 -12.25
CA GLN A 16 8.17 6.07 -12.30
C GLN A 16 7.37 5.14 -11.38
N GLU A 17 7.75 3.87 -11.31
CA GLU A 17 7.15 2.87 -10.43
C GLU A 17 7.30 3.28 -8.96
N VAL A 18 8.47 3.78 -8.55
CA VAL A 18 8.72 4.29 -7.20
C VAL A 18 7.84 5.48 -6.86
N GLN A 19 7.73 6.46 -7.76
CA GLN A 19 6.86 7.61 -7.55
C GLN A 19 5.40 7.17 -7.42
N LYS A 20 4.95 6.23 -8.27
CA LYS A 20 3.62 5.62 -8.16
C LYS A 20 3.41 4.89 -6.84
N ILE A 21 4.40 4.12 -6.38
CA ILE A 21 4.31 3.41 -5.10
C ILE A 21 4.23 4.41 -3.94
N LYS A 22 5.05 5.48 -3.94
CA LYS A 22 4.98 6.55 -2.92
C LYS A 22 3.62 7.22 -2.89
N SER A 23 3.09 7.65 -4.05
CA SER A 23 1.76 8.25 -4.13
C SER A 23 0.67 7.27 -3.70
N SER A 24 0.75 6.02 -4.12
CA SER A 24 -0.20 4.97 -3.73
C SER A 24 -0.15 4.70 -2.23
N LEU A 25 1.02 4.76 -1.58
CA LEU A 25 1.15 4.60 -0.13
C LEU A 25 0.45 5.73 0.62
N ILE A 26 0.59 6.97 0.16
CA ILE A 26 -0.10 8.12 0.76
C ILE A 26 -1.62 7.95 0.61
N VAL A 27 -2.10 7.61 -0.58
CA VAL A 27 -3.53 7.35 -0.82
C VAL A 27 -4.04 6.20 0.06
N ASN A 28 -3.29 5.09 0.15
CA ASN A 28 -3.64 3.97 1.01
C ASN A 28 -3.68 4.38 2.49
N ALA A 29 -2.72 5.20 2.94
CA ALA A 29 -2.66 5.68 4.32
C ALA A 29 -3.85 6.58 4.66
N VAL A 30 -4.21 7.51 3.77
CA VAL A 30 -5.40 8.36 3.91
C VAL A 30 -6.66 7.50 3.95
N LEU A 31 -6.81 6.57 3.02
CA LEU A 31 -7.98 5.68 2.96
C LEU A 31 -8.10 4.84 4.23
N CYS A 32 -6.99 4.32 4.75
CA CYS A 32 -6.97 3.56 6.00
C CYS A 32 -7.28 4.45 7.21
N GLY A 33 -6.79 5.69 7.24
CA GLY A 33 -7.14 6.66 8.28
C GLY A 33 -8.64 6.98 8.30
N ILE A 34 -9.24 7.23 7.13
CA ILE A 34 -10.69 7.43 6.99
C ILE A 34 -11.44 6.18 7.46
N MET A 35 -11.01 5.00 7.04
CA MET A 35 -11.66 3.75 7.38
C MET A 35 -11.62 3.46 8.89
N ILE A 36 -10.49 3.70 9.54
CA ILE A 36 -10.37 3.61 11.00
C ILE A 36 -11.26 4.66 11.66
N GLY A 37 -11.24 5.90 11.19
CA GLY A 37 -12.07 6.97 11.74
C GLY A 37 -13.57 6.66 11.67
N VAL A 38 -14.05 6.16 10.53
CA VAL A 38 -15.44 5.72 10.34
C VAL A 38 -15.76 4.52 11.24
N ALA A 39 -14.87 3.53 11.33
CA ALA A 39 -15.06 2.38 12.19
C ALA A 39 -15.15 2.79 13.68
N THR A 40 -14.27 3.68 14.14
CA THR A 40 -14.30 4.21 15.50
C THR A 40 -15.56 5.02 15.77
N TYR A 41 -15.92 5.97 14.89
CA TYR A 41 -17.14 6.77 15.04
C TYR A 41 -18.40 5.89 15.07
N SER A 42 -18.49 4.94 14.14
CA SER A 42 -19.60 3.97 14.09
C SER A 42 -19.65 3.13 15.35
N THR A 43 -18.51 2.70 15.90
CA THR A 43 -18.48 1.87 17.12
C THR A 43 -18.97 2.64 18.34
N VAL A 44 -18.54 3.90 18.48
CA VAL A 44 -18.96 4.76 19.59
C VAL A 44 -20.45 5.10 19.50
N LYS A 45 -20.98 5.35 18.30
CA LYS A 45 -22.36 5.81 18.11
C LYS A 45 -23.39 4.69 17.98
N ASN A 46 -23.05 3.61 17.29
CA ASN A 46 -23.97 2.52 16.92
C ASN A 46 -23.62 1.18 17.59
N GLY A 47 -22.56 1.13 18.41
CA GLY A 47 -22.06 -0.10 19.02
C GLY A 47 -21.21 -0.95 18.07
N LEU A 48 -20.84 -2.16 18.49
CA LEU A 48 -20.05 -3.09 17.69
C LEU A 48 -20.88 -3.62 16.51
N GLY A 49 -20.48 -3.25 15.29
CA GLY A 49 -21.17 -3.64 14.06
C GLY A 49 -20.20 -4.08 12.97
N ILE A 50 -20.74 -4.43 11.80
CA ILE A 50 -19.96 -4.92 10.65
C ILE A 50 -18.90 -3.89 10.20
N LEU A 51 -19.20 -2.59 10.31
CA LEU A 51 -18.27 -1.50 10.01
C LEU A 51 -17.04 -1.48 10.92
N THR A 52 -17.15 -2.00 12.14
CA THR A 52 -16.02 -2.11 13.09
C THR A 52 -15.02 -3.19 12.64
N PHE A 53 -15.50 -4.25 11.98
CA PHE A 53 -14.67 -5.32 11.44
C PHE A 53 -14.17 -5.04 10.02
N PHE A 54 -14.77 -4.07 9.32
CA PHE A 54 -14.40 -3.67 7.97
C PHE A 54 -12.90 -3.36 7.80
N PRO A 55 -12.21 -2.68 8.75
CA PRO A 55 -10.77 -2.47 8.67
C PRO A 55 -9.94 -3.76 8.65
N LEU A 56 -10.39 -4.84 9.31
CA LEU A 56 -9.65 -6.11 9.35
C LEU A 56 -9.53 -6.76 7.98
N PHE A 57 -10.48 -6.51 7.08
CA PHE A 57 -10.46 -7.08 5.73
C PHE A 57 -9.26 -6.62 4.90
N PHE A 58 -8.65 -5.49 5.26
CA PHE A 58 -7.52 -4.89 4.53
C PHE A 58 -6.14 -5.35 5.01
N ILE A 59 -6.04 -6.14 6.09
CA ILE A 59 -4.75 -6.66 6.59
C ILE A 59 -3.90 -7.37 5.51
N PRO A 60 -4.44 -8.28 4.67
CA PRO A 60 -3.63 -8.93 3.63
C PRO A 60 -3.16 -7.99 2.51
N VAL A 61 -3.82 -6.83 2.34
CA VAL A 61 -3.42 -5.81 1.36
C VAL A 61 -2.15 -5.08 1.83
N PHE A 62 -2.04 -4.83 3.13
CA PHE A 62 -0.87 -4.19 3.74
C PHE A 62 0.40 -5.04 3.61
N THR A 63 0.31 -6.34 3.83
CA THR A 63 1.47 -7.24 3.74
C THR A 63 2.01 -7.35 2.31
N LYS A 64 1.13 -7.48 1.30
CA LYS A 64 1.53 -7.56 -0.11
C LYS A 64 2.19 -6.27 -0.60
N ASN A 65 1.65 -5.10 -0.22
CA ASN A 65 2.22 -3.80 -0.60
C ASN A 65 3.64 -3.59 -0.04
N ARG A 66 3.91 -4.07 1.19
CA ARG A 66 5.23 -3.98 1.81
C ARG A 66 6.28 -4.82 1.08
N ALA A 67 5.92 -6.05 0.68
CA ALA A 67 6.81 -6.95 -0.05
C ALA A 67 7.21 -6.36 -1.41
N ARG A 68 6.24 -5.83 -2.18
CA ARG A 68 6.50 -5.21 -3.48
C ARG A 68 7.37 -3.96 -3.37
N LYS A 69 7.10 -3.09 -2.38
CA LYS A 69 7.93 -1.89 -2.13
C LYS A 69 9.39 -2.29 -1.87
N LYS A 70 9.61 -3.30 -1.04
CA LYS A 70 10.96 -3.79 -0.71
C LYS A 70 11.68 -4.38 -1.93
N ALA A 71 10.96 -5.10 -2.79
CA ALA A 71 11.53 -5.64 -4.04
C ALA A 71 11.97 -4.51 -4.99
N VAL A 72 11.14 -3.48 -5.16
CA VAL A 72 11.47 -2.30 -5.99
C VAL A 72 12.63 -1.50 -5.38
N GLU A 73 12.66 -1.30 -4.06
CA GLU A 73 13.76 -0.61 -3.37
C GLU A 73 15.09 -1.37 -3.47
N ASN A 74 15.08 -2.69 -3.39
CA ASN A 74 16.28 -3.50 -3.56
C ASN A 74 16.84 -3.36 -4.99
N GLN A 75 15.99 -3.43 -6.02
CA GLN A 75 16.42 -3.29 -7.42
C GLN A 75 17.02 -1.91 -7.73
N LEU A 76 16.51 -0.83 -7.12
CA LEU A 76 17.10 0.50 -7.25
C LEU A 76 18.49 0.59 -6.62
N LYS A 77 18.67 -0.03 -5.45
CA LYS A 77 19.97 -0.09 -4.76
C LYS A 77 20.98 -0.91 -5.54
N GLU A 78 20.57 -2.05 -6.08
CA GLU A 78 21.44 -2.90 -6.92
C GLU A 78 21.90 -2.15 -8.19
N ARG A 79 21.09 -1.23 -8.72
CA ARG A 79 21.41 -0.40 -9.89
C ARG A 79 22.05 0.95 -9.57
N ASN A 80 22.35 1.25 -8.30
CA ASN A 80 22.91 2.54 -7.84
C ASN A 80 22.08 3.77 -8.28
N LEU A 81 20.76 3.62 -8.43
CA LEU A 81 19.86 4.72 -8.82
C LEU A 81 19.38 5.54 -7.61
N VAL A 82 19.69 5.09 -6.39
CA VAL A 82 19.36 5.72 -5.09
C VAL A 82 20.44 5.39 -4.05
#